data_AF-A0A2G2J1A9-F1
#
_entry.id   AF-A0A2G2J1A9-F1
#
_cell.length_a   1.000
_cell.length_b   1.000
_cell.length_c   1.000
_cell.angle_alpha   90.00
_cell.angle_beta   90.00
_cell.angle_gamma   90.00
#
_symmetry.space_group_name_H-M   'P 1'
#
loop_
_entity.id
_entity.type
_entity.pdbx_description
1 polymer ?
#
loop_
_entity_poly.entity_id
_entity_poly.type
_entity_poly.pdbx_seq_one_letter_code
_entity_poly.pdbx_strand_id
1 'polypeptide(L)'
;MNEIDTMHITSDFDSGNIICLKADAPDDIKLAIQKDNQSDFYQWFHFCLSGAKGQACVMTIENASGAAFTGGWEDYNSCASYDKTNWFRVPTEFINGELVIAHTPEQDAVYYAYFAPYTMERHAELIARSVQCKGVLATVLGQTLDGQNLDKLTIGTPASGKKVLWLIARQHPGESMAEWWMDGFLGALL
;
A
#
# COMPACT_ATOMS: atom_id res chain seq x y z
N MET A 1 -17.28 12.71 -32.16
CA MET A 1 -17.77 13.07 -30.81
C MET A 1 -16.66 12.66 -29.87
N ASN A 2 -15.94 13.62 -29.30
CA ASN A 2 -14.99 13.29 -28.23
C ASN A 2 -15.84 13.01 -27.00
N GLU A 3 -15.89 11.75 -26.58
CA GLU A 3 -16.27 11.45 -25.20
C GLU A 3 -15.27 12.22 -24.33
N ILE A 4 -15.79 13.11 -23.48
CA ILE A 4 -14.98 13.65 -22.39
C ILE A 4 -14.81 12.46 -21.45
N ASP A 5 -13.63 11.86 -21.45
CA ASP A 5 -13.31 10.81 -20.48
C ASP A 5 -13.49 11.41 -19.10
N THR A 6 -14.50 10.93 -18.38
CA THR A 6 -14.80 11.39 -17.02
C THR A 6 -13.73 10.82 -16.09
N MET A 7 -13.12 11.67 -15.27
CA MET A 7 -12.15 11.19 -14.30
C MET A 7 -12.85 10.47 -13.16
N HIS A 8 -12.25 9.36 -12.71
CA HIS A 8 -12.78 8.58 -11.60
C HIS A 8 -11.67 8.26 -10.58
N ILE A 9 -11.96 8.50 -9.30
CA ILE A 9 -11.14 8.08 -8.17
C ILE A 9 -11.84 6.91 -7.49
N THR A 10 -11.14 5.77 -7.36
CA THR A 10 -11.67 4.58 -6.67
C THR A 10 -10.65 4.01 -5.70
N SER A 11 -11.14 3.40 -4.61
CA SER A 11 -10.33 2.69 -3.63
C SER A 11 -10.98 1.42 -3.09
N ASP A 12 -12.04 0.91 -3.73
CA ASP A 12 -12.71 -0.34 -3.32
C ASP A 12 -11.93 -1.57 -3.81
N PHE A 13 -10.76 -1.77 -3.21
CA PHE A 13 -9.87 -2.90 -3.44
C PHE A 13 -8.96 -3.11 -2.23
N ASP A 14 -8.22 -4.24 -2.21
CA ASP A 14 -7.30 -4.56 -1.12
C ASP A 14 -6.32 -3.40 -0.82
N SER A 15 -6.22 -3.04 0.46
CA SER A 15 -5.49 -1.89 1.02
C SER A 15 -5.94 -0.51 0.53
N GLY A 16 -7.00 -0.40 -0.28
CA GLY A 16 -7.49 0.88 -0.78
C GLY A 16 -7.97 1.79 0.36
N ASN A 17 -7.54 3.04 0.32
CA ASN A 17 -7.94 4.08 1.28
C ASN A 17 -7.82 5.46 0.61
N ILE A 18 -8.96 6.06 0.28
CA ILE A 18 -9.10 7.49 -0.01
C ILE A 18 -10.58 7.90 0.10
N ILE A 19 -10.84 9.18 0.32
CA ILE A 19 -12.14 9.82 0.10
C ILE A 19 -11.96 10.79 -1.07
N CYS A 20 -12.74 10.63 -2.13
CA CYS A 20 -12.80 11.61 -3.20
C CYS A 20 -13.78 12.73 -2.82
N LEU A 21 -13.27 13.94 -2.58
CA LEU A 21 -14.08 15.12 -2.27
C LEU A 21 -14.50 15.84 -3.57
N LYS A 22 -13.59 15.91 -4.56
CA LYS A 22 -13.80 16.55 -5.86
C LYS A 22 -12.86 15.95 -6.92
N ALA A 23 -13.37 15.72 -8.12
CA ALA A 23 -12.58 15.24 -9.26
C ALA A 23 -13.12 15.72 -10.63
N ASP A 24 -13.67 16.94 -10.70
CA ASP A 24 -14.28 17.48 -11.92
C ASP A 24 -13.27 18.02 -12.94
N ALA A 25 -12.06 18.35 -12.50
CA ALA A 25 -10.98 18.91 -13.31
C ALA A 25 -9.62 18.34 -12.87
N PRO A 26 -8.70 18.03 -13.81
CA PRO A 26 -7.43 17.37 -13.51
C PRO A 26 -6.53 18.20 -12.59
N ASP A 27 -6.55 19.52 -12.73
CA ASP A 27 -5.72 20.48 -12.01
C ASP A 27 -6.29 20.90 -10.64
N ASP A 28 -7.41 20.32 -10.20
CA ASP A 28 -8.05 20.64 -8.92
C ASP A 28 -8.80 19.43 -8.32
N ILE A 29 -8.10 18.29 -8.19
CA ILE A 29 -8.62 17.09 -7.53
C ILE A 29 -8.44 17.22 -6.02
N LYS A 30 -9.51 17.03 -5.24
CA LYS A 30 -9.51 17.12 -3.77
C LYS A 30 -9.82 15.76 -3.14
N LEU A 31 -8.99 15.38 -2.18
CA LEU A 31 -8.98 14.09 -1.53
C LEU A 31 -8.87 14.25 -0.01
N ALA A 32 -9.26 13.22 0.72
CA ALA A 32 -8.96 13.07 2.14
C ALA A 32 -8.62 11.61 2.46
N ILE A 33 -7.76 11.38 3.44
CA ILE A 33 -7.43 10.03 3.93
C ILE A 33 -8.50 9.58 4.91
N GLN A 34 -8.99 8.34 4.77
CA GLN A 34 -9.91 7.74 5.74
C GLN A 34 -9.16 7.34 7.01
N LYS A 35 -9.81 7.53 8.17
CA LYS A 35 -9.35 7.00 9.45
C LYS A 35 -9.29 5.48 9.42
N ASP A 36 -8.32 4.93 10.13
CA ASP A 36 -8.22 3.50 10.40
C ASP A 36 -9.52 3.01 11.07
N ASN A 37 -9.94 1.80 10.73
CA ASN A 37 -11.15 1.20 11.29
C ASN A 37 -11.08 1.15 12.82
N GLN A 38 -12.06 1.76 13.49
CA GLN A 38 -12.14 1.86 14.95
C GLN A 38 -10.93 2.56 15.60
N SER A 39 -10.35 3.55 14.91
CA SER A 39 -9.20 4.32 15.40
C SER A 39 -9.27 5.78 14.94
N ASP A 40 -8.57 6.66 15.64
CA ASP A 40 -8.39 8.05 15.22
C ASP A 40 -7.19 8.27 14.30
N PHE A 41 -6.32 7.26 14.16
CA PHE A 41 -5.12 7.33 13.33
C PHE A 41 -5.44 7.21 11.83
N TYR A 42 -4.61 7.86 11.03
CA TYR A 42 -4.51 7.66 9.59
C TYR A 42 -3.19 8.20 9.06
N GLN A 43 -2.72 7.61 7.96
CA GLN A 43 -1.55 8.05 7.20
C GLN A 43 -1.56 7.38 5.83
N TRP A 44 -1.93 6.10 5.81
CA TRP A 44 -1.97 5.29 4.61
C TRP A 44 -3.05 5.77 3.63
N PHE A 45 -2.66 6.01 2.39
CA PHE A 45 -3.58 6.17 1.27
C PHE A 45 -3.21 5.19 0.16
N HIS A 46 -4.22 4.74 -0.59
CA HIS A 46 -4.06 3.94 -1.80
C HIS A 46 -5.33 4.05 -2.66
N PHE A 47 -5.20 4.59 -3.87
CA PHE A 47 -6.33 4.82 -4.76
C PHE A 47 -5.93 4.70 -6.24
N CYS A 48 -6.92 4.53 -7.09
CA CYS A 48 -6.78 4.54 -8.55
C CYS A 48 -7.42 5.81 -9.11
N LEU A 49 -6.68 6.52 -9.96
CA LEU A 49 -7.19 7.56 -10.85
C LEU A 49 -7.34 6.99 -12.26
N SER A 50 -8.54 7.10 -12.81
CA SER A 50 -8.85 6.71 -14.20
C SER A 50 -9.31 7.90 -15.03
N GLY A 51 -9.09 7.86 -16.35
CA GLY A 51 -9.60 8.86 -17.30
C GLY A 51 -8.78 10.15 -17.40
N ALA A 52 -7.56 10.18 -16.86
CA ALA A 52 -6.71 11.36 -16.77
C ALA A 52 -5.43 11.28 -17.63
N LYS A 53 -5.38 10.36 -18.59
CA LYS A 53 -4.20 10.16 -19.44
C LYS A 53 -3.81 11.43 -20.18
N GLY A 54 -2.54 11.79 -20.09
CA GLY A 54 -1.97 12.98 -20.73
C GLY A 54 -2.41 14.31 -20.13
N GLN A 55 -3.18 14.30 -19.04
CA GLN A 55 -3.64 15.52 -18.36
C GLN A 55 -2.74 15.80 -17.15
N ALA A 56 -2.33 17.05 -16.98
CA ALA A 56 -1.56 17.44 -15.81
C ALA A 56 -2.46 17.45 -14.58
N CYS A 57 -2.30 16.45 -13.70
CA CYS A 57 -3.11 16.31 -12.51
C CYS A 57 -2.47 16.96 -11.29
N VAL A 58 -3.29 17.65 -10.51
CA VAL A 58 -2.97 18.16 -9.17
C VAL A 58 -3.98 17.55 -8.19
N MET A 59 -3.49 16.67 -7.33
CA MET A 59 -4.30 15.98 -6.34
C MET A 59 -3.90 16.45 -4.94
N THR A 60 -4.82 17.12 -4.25
CA THR A 60 -4.62 17.66 -2.91
C THR A 60 -5.29 16.77 -1.88
N ILE A 61 -4.52 16.22 -0.93
CA ILE A 61 -5.04 15.57 0.26
C ILE A 61 -5.16 16.63 1.36
N GLU A 62 -6.39 17.11 1.59
CA GLU A 62 -6.66 18.30 2.42
C GLU A 62 -6.44 18.05 3.92
N ASN A 63 -6.64 16.82 4.40
CA ASN A 63 -6.51 16.46 5.81
C ASN A 63 -5.11 15.96 6.21
N ALA A 64 -4.08 16.15 5.38
CA ALA A 64 -2.74 15.62 5.63
C ALA A 64 -2.11 16.12 6.94
N SER A 65 -2.40 17.35 7.38
CA SER A 65 -1.94 17.91 8.65
C SER A 65 -2.54 17.26 9.90
N GLY A 66 -3.62 16.50 9.76
CA GLY A 66 -4.21 15.74 10.86
C GLY A 66 -3.75 14.27 10.91
N ALA A 67 -2.87 13.86 10.00
CA ALA A 67 -2.36 12.50 9.95
C ALA A 67 -1.49 12.18 11.18
N ALA A 68 -1.36 10.88 11.49
CA ALA A 68 -0.70 10.39 12.71
C ALA A 68 0.77 10.85 12.82
N PHE A 69 1.47 10.98 11.70
CA PHE A 69 2.85 11.41 11.65
C PHE A 69 3.08 12.43 10.52
N THR A 70 2.79 13.69 10.81
CA THR A 70 2.96 14.81 9.86
C THR A 70 4.41 15.05 9.45
N GLY A 71 5.38 14.74 10.32
CA GLY A 71 6.80 14.77 9.95
C GLY A 71 7.17 13.79 8.82
N GLY A 72 6.31 12.80 8.55
CA GLY A 72 6.49 11.86 7.44
C GLY A 72 6.17 12.46 6.07
N TRP A 73 5.66 13.69 6.01
CA TRP A 73 5.37 14.40 4.76
C TRP A 73 6.53 15.30 4.29
N GLU A 74 7.50 15.59 5.16
CA GLU A 74 8.71 16.33 4.80
C GLU A 74 9.56 15.49 3.83
N ASP A 75 9.95 16.09 2.70
CA ASP A 75 10.70 15.44 1.60
C ASP A 75 10.08 14.14 1.05
N TYR A 76 8.80 13.90 1.34
CA TYR A 76 8.07 12.72 0.92
C TYR A 76 7.58 12.83 -0.52
N ASN A 77 7.69 11.74 -1.28
CA ASN A 77 7.12 11.60 -2.61
C ASN A 77 6.19 10.40 -2.67
N SER A 78 4.98 10.56 -3.21
CA SER A 78 4.00 9.48 -3.34
C SER A 78 4.49 8.39 -4.27
N CYS A 79 4.12 7.14 -3.99
CA CYS A 79 4.33 6.05 -4.95
C CYS A 79 3.20 6.06 -5.99
N ALA A 80 3.54 5.78 -7.25
CA ALA A 80 2.59 5.58 -8.33
C ALA A 80 2.92 4.30 -9.11
N SER A 81 1.90 3.68 -9.73
CA SER A 81 2.06 2.50 -10.58
C SER A 81 0.93 2.38 -11.59
N TYR A 82 1.26 1.94 -12.80
CA TYR A 82 0.27 1.64 -13.85
C TYR A 82 -0.19 0.18 -13.84
N ASP A 83 0.61 -0.73 -13.26
CA ASP A 83 0.41 -2.19 -13.34
C ASP A 83 0.39 -2.89 -11.97
N LYS A 84 0.41 -2.09 -10.88
CA LYS A 84 0.46 -2.52 -9.48
C LYS A 84 1.70 -3.35 -9.11
N THR A 85 2.67 -3.46 -10.01
CA THR A 85 3.88 -4.28 -9.87
C THR A 85 5.12 -3.39 -9.83
N ASN A 86 5.24 -2.49 -10.81
CA ASN A 86 6.31 -1.53 -10.94
C ASN A 86 5.86 -0.20 -10.33
N TRP A 87 6.49 0.17 -9.21
CA TRP A 87 6.18 1.39 -8.47
C TRP A 87 7.31 2.41 -8.62
N PHE A 88 6.95 3.65 -8.90
CA PHE A 88 7.85 4.79 -9.03
C PHE A 88 7.39 5.95 -8.14
N ARG A 89 8.25 6.95 -7.93
CA ARG A 89 7.91 8.14 -7.15
C ARG A 89 7.38 9.24 -8.05
N VAL A 90 6.39 9.99 -7.58
CA VAL A 90 5.86 11.18 -8.26
C VAL A 90 6.05 12.43 -7.40
N PRO A 91 6.28 13.61 -8.02
CA PRO A 91 6.43 14.87 -7.30
C PRO A 91 5.30 15.08 -6.29
N THR A 92 5.69 15.28 -5.03
CA THR A 92 4.76 15.55 -3.94
C THR A 92 5.34 16.62 -3.03
N GLU A 93 4.50 17.53 -2.57
CA GLU A 93 4.89 18.57 -1.63
C GLU A 93 3.88 18.66 -0.49
N PHE A 94 4.37 18.88 0.72
CA PHE A 94 3.53 19.20 1.88
C PHE A 94 3.56 20.70 2.14
N ILE A 95 2.46 21.37 1.84
CA ILE A 95 2.37 22.84 1.91
C ILE A 95 1.07 23.25 2.59
N ASN A 96 1.16 24.22 3.51
CA ASN A 96 0.01 24.77 4.23
C ASN A 96 -0.90 23.72 4.92
N GLY A 97 -0.34 22.57 5.31
CA GLY A 97 -1.07 21.50 5.97
C GLY A 97 -1.74 20.49 5.02
N GLU A 98 -1.51 20.60 3.72
CA GLU A 98 -2.04 19.72 2.67
C GLU A 98 -0.90 18.98 1.97
N LEU A 99 -1.17 17.76 1.52
CA LEU A 99 -0.23 16.98 0.69
C LEU A 99 -0.67 17.09 -0.78
N VAL A 100 0.19 17.66 -1.63
CA VAL A 100 -0.11 17.94 -3.03
C VAL A 100 0.71 17.02 -3.92
N ILE A 101 0.04 16.17 -4.69
CA ILE A 101 0.66 15.26 -5.66
C ILE A 101 0.48 15.85 -7.06
N ALA A 102 1.59 16.08 -7.77
CA ALA A 102 1.58 16.61 -9.13
C ALA A 102 2.14 15.58 -10.12
N HIS A 103 1.30 15.11 -11.05
CA HIS A 103 1.68 14.06 -12.00
C HIS A 103 0.85 14.14 -13.28
N THR A 104 1.46 13.84 -14.43
CA THR A 104 0.75 13.68 -15.71
C THR A 104 0.72 12.20 -16.07
N PRO A 105 -0.41 11.49 -15.88
CA PRO A 105 -0.48 10.04 -16.14
C PRO A 105 -0.22 9.71 -17.61
N GLU A 106 0.59 8.68 -17.87
CA GLU A 106 0.87 8.18 -19.23
C GLU A 106 -0.16 7.14 -19.71
N GLN A 107 -0.96 6.59 -18.80
CA GLN A 107 -1.96 5.57 -19.05
C GLN A 107 -3.32 5.97 -18.47
N ASP A 108 -4.37 5.28 -18.93
CA ASP A 108 -5.75 5.59 -18.59
C ASP A 108 -6.11 5.25 -17.13
N ALA A 109 -5.32 4.41 -16.47
CA ALA A 109 -5.44 4.07 -15.06
C ALA A 109 -4.07 4.14 -14.38
N VAL A 110 -3.99 4.80 -13.24
CA VAL A 110 -2.79 4.90 -12.40
C VAL A 110 -3.17 4.79 -10.93
N TYR A 111 -2.43 3.97 -10.19
CA TYR A 111 -2.57 3.79 -8.76
C TYR A 111 -1.58 4.70 -8.05
N TYR A 112 -2.02 5.39 -7.01
CA TYR A 112 -1.17 6.15 -6.10
C TYR A 112 -1.28 5.56 -4.71
N ALA A 113 -0.16 5.44 -4.00
CA ALA A 113 -0.12 4.88 -2.66
C ALA A 113 0.96 5.52 -1.78
N TYR A 114 0.78 5.39 -0.46
CA TYR A 114 1.73 5.89 0.51
C TYR A 114 3.11 5.20 0.39
N PHE A 115 3.10 3.89 0.20
CA PHE A 115 4.24 3.05 -0.16
C PHE A 115 3.76 1.95 -1.12
N ALA A 116 4.67 1.20 -1.76
CA ALA A 116 4.30 0.06 -2.59
C ALA A 116 3.48 -0.97 -1.77
N PRO A 117 2.19 -1.20 -2.07
CA PRO A 117 1.35 -2.13 -1.33
C PRO A 117 1.87 -3.56 -1.43
N TYR A 118 1.56 -4.36 -0.41
CA TYR A 118 1.75 -5.81 -0.43
C TYR A 118 0.38 -6.43 -0.15
N THR A 119 -0.23 -7.02 -1.17
CA THR A 119 -1.62 -7.50 -1.13
C THR A 119 -1.74 -8.81 -0.36
N MET A 120 -2.93 -9.09 0.15
CA MET A 120 -3.26 -10.38 0.76
C MET A 120 -3.16 -11.54 -0.24
N GLU A 121 -3.44 -11.30 -1.53
CA GLU A 121 -3.20 -12.31 -2.57
C GLU A 121 -1.71 -12.64 -2.68
N ARG A 122 -0.84 -11.62 -2.69
CA ARG A 122 0.61 -11.82 -2.72
C ARG A 122 1.11 -12.50 -1.44
N HIS A 123 0.47 -12.24 -0.29
CA HIS A 123 0.74 -12.96 0.95
C HIS A 123 0.40 -14.46 0.80
N ALA A 124 -0.78 -14.77 0.30
CA ALA A 124 -1.20 -16.15 0.05
C ALA A 124 -0.23 -16.87 -0.91
N GLU A 125 0.20 -16.20 -1.99
CA GLU A 125 1.22 -16.70 -2.91
C GLU A 125 2.58 -16.93 -2.21
N LEU A 126 3.00 -16.05 -1.29
CA LEU A 126 4.23 -16.20 -0.51
C LEU A 126 4.18 -17.42 0.39
N ILE A 127 3.07 -17.62 1.11
CA ILE A 127 2.88 -18.82 1.94
C ILE A 127 2.87 -20.07 1.06
N ALA A 128 2.09 -20.06 -0.03
CA ALA A 128 1.95 -21.19 -0.94
C ALA A 128 3.28 -21.62 -1.56
N ARG A 129 4.13 -20.67 -2.01
CA ARG A 129 5.47 -21.00 -2.54
C ARG A 129 6.42 -21.48 -1.46
N SER A 130 6.38 -20.88 -0.27
CA SER A 130 7.30 -21.23 0.83
C SER A 130 7.11 -22.66 1.31
N VAL A 131 5.87 -23.15 1.39
CA VAL A 131 5.58 -24.52 1.86
C VAL A 131 5.97 -25.61 0.86
N GLN A 132 6.26 -25.27 -0.40
CA GLN A 132 6.82 -26.23 -1.35
C GLN A 132 8.31 -26.51 -1.08
N CYS A 133 8.99 -25.65 -0.33
CA CYS A 133 10.41 -25.80 -0.05
C CYS A 133 10.67 -26.86 1.03
N LYS A 134 11.76 -27.63 0.86
CA LYS A 134 12.12 -28.71 1.79
C LYS A 134 12.44 -28.15 3.17
N GLY A 135 11.83 -28.73 4.20
CA GLY A 135 12.09 -28.35 5.59
C GLY A 135 11.33 -27.12 6.06
N VAL A 136 10.33 -26.67 5.29
CA VAL A 136 9.36 -25.66 5.72
C VAL A 136 8.09 -26.34 6.23
N LEU A 137 7.59 -25.90 7.37
CA LEU A 137 6.30 -26.28 7.93
C LEU A 137 5.46 -25.02 8.14
N ALA A 138 4.30 -24.94 7.48
CA ALA A 138 3.30 -23.92 7.80
C ALA A 138 2.32 -24.44 8.85
N THR A 139 1.98 -23.58 9.80
CA THR A 139 0.93 -23.79 10.79
C THR A 139 0.14 -22.51 10.97
N VAL A 140 -1.15 -22.62 11.24
CA VAL A 140 -2.00 -21.46 11.58
C VAL A 140 -2.01 -21.30 13.09
N LEU A 141 -1.60 -20.14 13.60
CA LEU A 141 -1.59 -19.84 15.03
C LEU A 141 -2.97 -19.48 15.58
N GLY A 142 -3.86 -19.02 14.70
CA GLY A 142 -5.20 -18.55 15.00
C GLY A 142 -5.74 -17.75 13.83
N GLN A 143 -6.82 -17.01 14.07
CA GLN A 143 -7.42 -16.12 13.08
C GLN A 143 -7.43 -14.67 13.58
N THR A 144 -7.39 -13.73 12.64
CA THR A 144 -7.64 -12.31 12.88
C THR A 144 -9.13 -12.07 13.19
N LEU A 145 -9.48 -10.84 13.57
CA LEU A 145 -10.88 -10.46 13.84
C LEU A 145 -11.79 -10.64 12.62
N ASP A 146 -11.26 -10.47 11.40
CA ASP A 146 -11.98 -10.66 10.14
C ASP A 146 -11.86 -12.09 9.59
N GLY A 147 -11.33 -13.02 10.39
CA GLY A 147 -11.26 -14.45 10.05
C GLY A 147 -10.09 -14.87 9.14
N GLN A 148 -9.11 -13.99 8.92
CA GLN A 148 -7.91 -14.34 8.15
C GLN A 148 -6.93 -15.16 8.98
N ASN A 149 -6.15 -16.05 8.36
CA ASN A 149 -5.17 -16.86 9.09
C ASN A 149 -4.00 -16.03 9.59
N LEU A 150 -3.50 -16.38 10.78
CA LEU A 150 -2.20 -15.96 11.26
C LEU A 150 -1.19 -17.07 10.95
N ASP A 151 -0.60 -17.02 9.76
CA ASP A 151 0.34 -18.03 9.28
C ASP A 151 1.71 -17.94 9.97
N LYS A 152 2.23 -19.09 10.39
CA LYS A 152 3.59 -19.27 10.92
C LYS A 152 4.34 -20.29 10.09
N LEU A 153 5.45 -19.86 9.50
CA LEU A 153 6.42 -20.72 8.85
C LEU A 153 7.52 -21.12 9.85
N THR A 154 7.75 -22.42 10.00
CA THR A 154 8.90 -22.99 10.71
C THR A 154 9.87 -23.54 9.68
N ILE A 155 11.11 -23.04 9.66
CA ILE A 155 12.12 -23.40 8.66
C ILE A 155 13.25 -24.17 9.34
N GLY A 156 13.49 -25.39 8.86
CA GLY A 156 14.45 -26.33 9.42
C GLY A 156 13.90 -27.18 10.57
N THR A 157 14.75 -28.06 11.09
CA THR A 157 14.39 -28.99 12.18
C THR A 157 14.95 -28.51 13.52
N PRO A 158 14.13 -28.42 14.59
CA PRO A 158 14.60 -28.20 15.94
C PRO A 158 15.63 -29.27 16.34
N ALA A 159 16.74 -28.84 16.95
CA ALA A 159 17.77 -29.74 17.44
C ALA A 159 18.49 -29.10 18.63
N SER A 160 19.03 -29.95 19.52
CA SER A 160 19.86 -29.48 20.62
C SER A 160 21.03 -28.63 20.09
N GLY A 161 21.27 -27.48 20.73
CA GLY A 161 22.31 -26.53 20.32
C GLY A 161 21.91 -25.54 19.21
N LYS A 162 20.75 -25.69 18.57
CA LYS A 162 20.24 -24.67 17.63
C LYS A 162 19.55 -23.52 18.37
N LYS A 163 19.81 -22.29 17.93
CA LYS A 163 19.06 -21.11 18.37
C LYS A 163 17.69 -21.08 17.71
N VAL A 164 16.68 -20.63 18.46
CA VAL A 164 15.36 -20.32 17.92
C VAL A 164 15.33 -18.84 17.56
N LEU A 165 15.17 -18.54 16.28
CA LEU A 165 15.08 -17.17 15.77
C LEU A 165 13.63 -16.89 15.36
N TRP A 166 13.03 -15.86 15.96
CA TRP A 166 11.69 -15.40 15.60
C TRP A 166 11.80 -14.15 14.76
N LEU A 167 11.08 -14.13 13.64
CA LEU A 167 10.91 -12.98 12.78
C LEU A 167 9.41 -12.75 12.61
N ILE A 168 8.97 -11.54 12.87
CA ILE A 168 7.60 -11.07 12.66
C ILE A 168 7.66 -9.77 11.86
N ALA A 169 6.65 -9.52 11.04
CA ALA A 169 6.58 -8.33 10.22
C ALA A 169 5.17 -7.74 10.24
N ARG A 170 5.09 -6.45 9.91
CA ARG A 170 3.85 -5.75 9.57
C ARG A 170 2.78 -5.75 10.69
N GLN A 171 3.21 -5.46 11.92
CA GLN A 171 2.27 -5.21 13.03
C GLN A 171 1.43 -3.95 12.79
N HIS A 172 2.00 -2.93 12.15
CA HIS A 172 1.25 -1.81 11.61
C HIS A 172 0.89 -2.12 10.14
N PRO A 173 -0.40 -2.14 9.75
CA PRO A 173 -0.82 -2.66 8.45
C PRO A 173 -0.32 -1.82 7.26
N GLY A 174 -0.17 -0.50 7.46
CA GLY A 174 0.35 0.44 6.46
C GLY A 174 1.87 0.33 6.20
N GLU A 175 2.61 -0.42 7.02
CA GLU A 175 4.06 -0.62 6.88
C GLU A 175 4.37 -1.81 5.95
N SER A 176 3.87 -1.76 4.71
CA SER A 176 3.98 -2.87 3.74
C SER A 176 5.43 -3.27 3.41
N MET A 177 6.40 -2.36 3.58
CA MET A 177 7.83 -2.67 3.41
C MET A 177 8.31 -3.80 4.32
N ALA A 178 7.69 -3.99 5.49
CA ALA A 178 8.06 -5.07 6.41
C ALA A 178 7.80 -6.45 5.80
N GLU A 179 6.73 -6.59 5.02
CA GLU A 179 6.42 -7.85 4.36
C GLU A 179 7.16 -8.04 3.04
N TRP A 180 7.44 -6.95 2.31
CA TRP A 180 8.43 -6.99 1.22
C TRP A 180 9.80 -7.47 1.70
N TRP A 181 10.23 -7.07 2.89
CA TRP A 181 11.46 -7.57 3.49
C TRP A 181 11.37 -9.08 3.79
N MET A 182 10.26 -9.55 4.36
CA MET A 182 10.02 -10.98 4.60
C MET A 182 10.03 -11.79 3.30
N ASP A 183 9.40 -11.29 2.24
CA ASP A 183 9.39 -11.90 0.91
C ASP A 183 10.84 -12.11 0.40
N GLY A 184 11.64 -11.05 0.40
CA GLY A 184 13.05 -11.12 -0.01
C GLY A 184 13.91 -12.02 0.90
N PHE A 185 13.71 -11.96 2.22
CA PHE A 185 14.41 -12.81 3.18
C PHE A 185 14.11 -14.29 2.94
N LEU A 186 12.84 -14.64 2.79
CA LEU A 186 12.41 -16.02 2.51
C LEU A 186 12.92 -16.49 1.14
N GLY A 187 12.88 -15.63 0.13
CA GLY A 187 13.43 -15.93 -1.20
C GLY A 187 14.93 -16.18 -1.22
N ALA A 188 15.69 -15.61 -0.27
CA ALA A 188 17.12 -15.89 -0.11
C ALA A 188 17.40 -17.12 0.77
N LEU A 189 16.51 -17.42 1.72
CA LEU A 189 16.69 -18.49 2.70
C LEU A 189 16.25 -19.87 2.19
N LEU A 190 15.20 -19.93 1.37
CA LEU A 190 14.53 -21.15 0.91
C LEU A 190 15.01 -21.59 -0.48
#